data_AF-A0A6M2D9Y8-F1
#
_entry.id   AF-A0A6M2D9Y8-F1
#
_cell.length_a   1.000
_cell.length_b   1.000
_cell.length_c   1.000
_cell.angle_alpha   90.00
_cell.angle_beta   90.00
_cell.angle_gamma   90.00
#
_symmetry.space_group_name_H-M   'P 1'
#
loop_
_entity.id
_entity.type
_entity.pdbx_description
1 polymer ?
#
loop_
_entity_poly.entity_id
_entity_poly.type
_entity_poly.pdbx_seq_one_letter_code
_entity_poly.pdbx_strand_id
1 'polypeptide(L)'
;MFCFFFFFLPWVTAHILKLINKRKRALGAFKKSKSVAHFEKLKSITYEYKLKIEKAKDDYFTELSNKMKSNPKMSWKYLKQCGSDSFGIQELNYNGTVITNDEDKAACLNNFFHSVFLPKHSCNYH
;
A
#
# COMPACT_ATOMS: atom_id res chain seq x y z
N MET A 1 14.62 6.27 10.69
CA MET A 1 14.31 7.13 9.54
C MET A 1 13.07 6.58 8.82
N PHE A 2 11.87 6.69 9.43
CA PHE A 2 10.63 6.10 8.89
C PHE A 2 9.50 7.13 8.66
N CYS A 3 9.72 8.40 9.01
CA CYS A 3 8.68 9.44 8.94
C CYS A 3 8.55 10.10 7.56
N PHE A 4 9.57 10.03 6.69
CA PHE A 4 9.54 10.78 5.42
C PHE A 4 8.61 10.16 4.37
N PHE A 5 8.45 8.84 4.36
CA PHE A 5 7.62 8.15 3.36
C PHE A 5 6.11 8.30 3.57
N PHE A 6 5.66 8.64 4.78
CA PHE A 6 4.23 8.75 5.08
C PHE A 6 3.62 10.11 4.72
N PHE A 7 4.42 11.15 4.52
CA PHE A 7 3.91 12.53 4.40
C PHE A 7 3.20 12.84 3.08
N PHE A 8 3.43 12.04 2.04
CA PHE A 8 2.85 12.25 0.70
C PHE A 8 1.69 11.30 0.38
N LEU A 9 1.29 10.44 1.31
CA LEU A 9 0.23 9.48 1.06
C LEU A 9 -1.15 10.16 1.18
N PRO A 10 -2.04 10.00 0.19
CA PRO A 10 -3.31 10.75 0.13
C PRO A 10 -4.30 10.39 1.24
N TRP A 11 -4.15 9.22 1.86
CA TRP A 11 -4.96 8.77 3.00
C TRP A 11 -4.42 9.25 4.37
N VAL A 12 -3.25 9.91 4.40
CA VAL A 12 -2.66 10.45 5.63
C VAL A 12 -3.24 11.84 5.90
N THR A 13 -4.24 11.88 6.78
CA THR A 13 -4.88 13.13 7.21
C THR A 13 -4.10 13.83 8.32
N ALA A 14 -4.40 15.12 8.56
CA ALA A 14 -3.85 15.88 9.68
C ALA A 14 -4.09 15.19 11.05
N HIS A 15 -5.19 14.46 11.19
CA HIS A 15 -5.47 13.69 12.41
C HIS A 15 -4.47 12.52 12.59
N ILE A 16 -4.14 11.80 11.52
CA ILE A 16 -3.14 10.73 11.55
C ILE A 16 -1.75 11.30 11.88
N LEU A 17 -1.39 12.45 11.30
CA LEU A 17 -0.14 13.14 11.63
C LEU A 17 -0.07 13.53 13.12
N LYS A 18 -1.18 14.00 13.70
CA LYS A 18 -1.27 14.26 15.15
C LYS A 18 -1.03 12.99 15.97
N LEU A 19 -1.60 11.85 15.56
CA LEU A 19 -1.39 10.55 16.22
C LEU A 19 0.06 10.05 16.09
N ILE A 20 0.69 10.19 14.92
CA ILE A 20 2.11 9.87 14.72
C ILE A 20 2.98 10.67 15.70
N ASN A 21 2.73 11.98 15.79
CA ASN A 21 3.46 12.85 16.71
C ASN A 21 3.17 12.52 18.18
N LYS A 22 1.92 12.20 18.54
CA LYS A 22 1.52 11.76 19.88
C LYS A 22 2.25 10.48 20.28
N ARG A 23 2.34 9.49 19.37
CA ARG A 23 3.09 8.24 19.56
C ARG A 23 4.59 8.51 19.73
N LYS A 24 5.17 9.38 18.90
CA LYS A 24 6.60 9.77 18.99
C LYS A 24 6.92 10.39 20.35
N ARG A 25 6.07 11.30 20.85
CA ARG A 25 6.20 11.91 22.18
C ARG A 25 6.09 10.87 23.30
N ALA A 26 5.10 9.97 23.22
CA ALA A 26 4.92 8.90 24.22
C ALA A 26 6.12 7.95 24.26
N LEU A 27 6.68 7.60 23.10
CA LEU A 27 7.90 6.80 23.01
C LEU A 27 9.10 7.52 23.65
N GLY A 28 9.25 8.83 23.39
CA GLY A 28 10.28 9.64 24.04
C GLY A 28 10.15 9.66 25.56
N ALA A 29 8.93 9.80 26.08
CA ALA A 29 8.67 9.77 27.52
C ALA A 29 8.97 8.41 28.16
N PHE A 30 8.57 7.31 27.48
CA PHE A 30 8.88 5.96 27.93
C PHE A 30 10.39 5.68 27.91
N LYS A 31 11.11 6.11 26.86
CA LYS A 31 12.57 5.93 26.78
C LYS A 31 13.32 6.66 27.90
N LYS A 32 12.83 7.83 28.33
CA LYS A 32 13.42 8.62 29.41
C LYS A 32 13.16 8.03 30.79
N SER A 33 11.91 7.63 31.07
CA SER A 33 11.48 7.22 32.40
C SER A 33 11.53 5.71 32.66
N LYS A 34 11.39 4.88 31.61
CA LYS A 34 11.18 3.43 31.65
C LYS A 34 10.07 2.95 32.59
N SER A 35 9.13 3.83 32.94
CA SER A 35 8.02 3.52 33.86
C SER A 35 6.90 2.74 33.15
N VAL A 36 6.25 1.85 33.91
CA VAL A 36 5.09 1.06 33.48
C VAL A 36 3.94 1.95 32.99
N ALA A 37 3.66 3.06 33.67
CA ALA A 37 2.59 3.99 33.27
C ALA A 37 2.87 4.62 31.88
N HIS A 38 4.13 4.95 31.60
CA HIS A 38 4.52 5.46 30.28
C HIS A 38 4.48 4.38 29.20
N PHE A 39 4.77 3.12 29.56
CA PHE A 39 4.62 1.99 28.65
C PHE A 39 3.17 1.74 28.27
N GLU A 40 2.26 1.68 29.25
CA GLU A 40 0.83 1.49 28.99
C GLU A 40 0.24 2.62 28.13
N LYS A 41 0.67 3.86 28.39
CA LYS A 41 0.30 5.01 27.54
C LYS A 41 0.84 4.88 26.12
N LEU A 42 2.08 4.40 25.94
CA LEU A 42 2.64 4.15 24.61
C LEU A 42 1.87 3.03 23.88
N LYS A 43 1.50 1.96 24.60
CA LYS A 43 0.74 0.82 24.07
C LYS A 43 -0.63 1.25 23.57
N SER A 44 -1.39 1.98 24.39
CA SER A 44 -2.72 2.48 24.01
C SER A 44 -2.68 3.42 22.80
N ILE A 45 -1.75 4.37 22.78
CA ILE A 45 -1.57 5.28 21.64
C ILE A 45 -1.13 4.53 20.38
N THR A 46 -0.30 3.49 20.52
CA THR A 46 0.15 2.68 19.37
C THR A 46 -1.00 1.86 18.79
N TYR A 47 -1.88 1.33 19.65
CA TYR A 47 -3.10 0.63 19.22
C TYR A 47 -4.06 1.58 18.49
N GLU A 48 -4.37 2.73 19.08
CA GLU A 48 -5.21 3.78 18.47
C GLU A 48 -4.66 4.20 17.10
N TYR A 49 -3.35 4.44 17.03
CA TYR A 49 -2.64 4.79 15.81
C TYR A 49 -2.81 3.73 14.71
N LYS A 50 -2.63 2.44 15.03
CA LYS A 50 -2.74 1.34 14.04
C LYS A 50 -4.15 1.27 13.47
N LEU A 51 -5.16 1.22 14.34
CA LEU A 51 -6.57 1.16 13.92
C LEU A 51 -6.96 2.33 13.02
N LYS A 52 -6.54 3.54 13.38
CA LYS A 52 -6.89 4.74 12.60
C LYS A 52 -6.19 4.79 11.25
N ILE A 53 -4.97 4.28 11.15
CA ILE A 53 -4.26 4.19 9.87
C ILE A 53 -4.87 3.11 8.97
N GLU A 54 -5.13 1.93 9.52
CA GLU A 54 -5.74 0.83 8.77
C GLU A 54 -7.10 1.28 8.21
N LYS A 55 -7.96 1.83 9.06
CA LYS A 55 -9.25 2.37 8.64
C LYS A 55 -9.12 3.44 7.56
N ALA A 56 -8.25 4.44 7.74
CA ALA A 56 -8.11 5.51 6.75
C ALA A 56 -7.58 5.01 5.41
N LYS A 57 -6.72 4.00 5.43
CA LYS A 57 -6.22 3.32 4.22
C LYS A 57 -7.36 2.56 3.54
N ASP A 58 -8.12 1.79 4.29
CA ASP A 58 -9.24 0.99 3.77
C ASP A 58 -10.34 1.86 3.20
N ASP A 59 -10.74 2.92 3.91
CA ASP A 59 -11.73 3.91 3.47
C ASP A 59 -11.28 4.54 2.13
N TYR A 60 -10.01 4.96 2.04
CA TYR A 60 -9.45 5.55 0.82
C TYR A 60 -9.47 4.58 -0.36
N PHE A 61 -9.02 3.34 -0.19
CA PHE A 61 -8.99 2.36 -1.28
C PHE A 61 -10.39 1.88 -1.68
N THR A 62 -11.31 1.80 -0.72
CA THR A 62 -12.71 1.50 -1.00
C THR A 62 -13.33 2.59 -1.87
N GLU A 63 -13.11 3.86 -1.51
CA GLU A 63 -13.53 4.98 -2.35
C GLU A 63 -12.86 4.99 -3.72
N LEU A 64 -11.55 4.73 -3.77
CA LEU A 64 -10.78 4.70 -5.01
C LEU A 64 -11.30 3.60 -5.94
N SER A 65 -11.59 2.41 -5.41
CA SER A 65 -12.16 1.28 -6.15
C SER A 65 -13.55 1.60 -6.70
N ASN A 66 -14.42 2.20 -5.87
CA ASN A 66 -15.74 2.64 -6.30
C ASN A 66 -15.65 3.68 -7.42
N LYS A 67 -14.70 4.61 -7.32
CA LYS A 67 -14.45 5.65 -8.33
C LYS A 67 -13.68 5.13 -9.54
N MET A 68 -13.04 3.96 -9.47
CA MET A 68 -12.25 3.39 -10.58
C MET A 68 -13.15 3.05 -11.78
N LYS A 69 -14.39 2.60 -11.53
CA LYS A 69 -15.38 2.30 -12.58
C LYS A 69 -15.85 3.55 -13.33
N SER A 70 -15.88 4.71 -12.68
CA SER A 70 -16.39 5.97 -13.25
C SER A 70 -15.32 6.97 -13.65
N ASN A 71 -14.14 6.93 -13.02
CA ASN A 71 -13.03 7.84 -13.24
C ASN A 71 -11.68 7.14 -13.03
N PRO A 72 -11.18 6.39 -14.03
CA PRO A 72 -9.91 5.67 -13.94
C PRO A 72 -8.70 6.60 -13.74
N LYS A 73 -8.80 7.90 -14.10
CA LYS A 73 -7.70 8.87 -13.96
C LYS A 73 -7.28 9.07 -12.50
N MET A 74 -8.20 8.95 -11.56
CA MET A 74 -7.89 9.05 -10.12
C MET A 74 -6.99 7.92 -9.65
N SER A 75 -7.28 6.69 -10.07
CA SER A 75 -6.44 5.52 -9.78
C SER A 75 -5.05 5.66 -10.38
N TRP A 76 -4.97 6.13 -11.64
CA TRP A 76 -3.69 6.39 -12.29
C TRP A 76 -2.88 7.50 -11.60
N LYS A 77 -3.54 8.54 -11.09
CA LYS A 77 -2.88 9.60 -10.30
C LYS A 77 -2.27 9.03 -9.02
N TYR A 78 -2.99 8.17 -8.31
CA TYR A 78 -2.47 7.48 -7.13
C TYR A 78 -1.26 6.61 -7.46
N LEU A 79 -1.38 5.75 -8.48
CA LEU A 79 -0.28 4.86 -8.91
C LEU A 79 0.99 5.63 -9.30
N LYS A 80 0.84 6.76 -10.00
CA LYS A 80 1.98 7.64 -10.34
C LYS A 80 2.65 8.25 -9.10
N GLN A 81 1.91 8.48 -8.01
CA GLN A 81 2.45 9.00 -6.76
C GLN A 81 3.19 7.96 -5.93
N CYS A 82 2.93 6.66 -6.15
CA CYS A 82 3.65 5.57 -5.48
C CYS A 82 5.12 5.46 -5.90
N GLY A 83 5.53 6.20 -6.93
CA GLY A 83 6.86 6.16 -7.50
C GLY A 83 6.98 5.10 -8.59
N SER A 84 7.83 5.38 -9.56
CA SER A 84 8.33 4.41 -10.53
C SER A 84 9.84 4.33 -10.32
N ASP A 85 10.39 3.13 -10.23
CA ASP A 85 11.85 2.97 -10.30
C ASP A 85 12.34 3.56 -11.64
N SER A 86 13.52 4.19 -11.60
CA SER A 86 14.11 4.81 -12.81
C SER A 86 14.49 3.77 -13.86
N PHE A 87 14.70 2.54 -13.41
CA PHE A 87 14.89 1.37 -14.24
C PHE A 87 13.52 0.74 -14.40
N GLY A 88 12.95 0.78 -15.61
CA GLY A 88 11.63 0.23 -15.91
C GLY A 88 11.52 -1.27 -15.63
N ILE A 89 10.49 -1.92 -16.17
CA ILE A 89 10.32 -3.37 -16.00
C ILE A 89 11.51 -4.09 -16.64
N GLN A 90 12.25 -4.85 -15.82
CA GLN A 90 13.35 -5.70 -16.26
C GLN A 90 12.87 -6.71 -17.31
N GLU A 91 13.80 -7.28 -18.08
CA GLU A 91 13.48 -8.25 -19.12
C GLU A 91 12.70 -9.44 -18.53
N LEU A 92 11.60 -9.82 -19.19
CA LEU A 92 10.78 -10.94 -18.76
C LEU A 92 11.18 -12.19 -19.55
N ASN A 93 11.44 -13.30 -18.87
CA ASN A 93 11.62 -14.59 -19.52
C ASN A 93 10.29 -15.35 -19.50
N TYR A 94 9.70 -15.56 -20.67
CA TYR A 94 8.47 -16.32 -20.83
C TYR A 94 8.68 -17.44 -21.87
N ASN A 95 8.53 -18.69 -21.45
CA ASN A 95 8.71 -19.89 -22.28
C ASN A 95 10.06 -19.96 -23.03
N GLY A 96 11.14 -19.46 -22.43
CA GLY A 96 12.48 -19.46 -23.02
C GLY A 96 12.77 -18.28 -23.95
N THR A 97 11.78 -17.40 -24.17
CA THR A 97 11.94 -16.16 -24.93
C THR A 97 12.15 -14.99 -23.97
N VAL A 98 13.18 -14.19 -24.22
CA VAL A 98 13.44 -12.94 -23.48
C VAL A 98 12.63 -11.82 -24.12
N ILE A 99 11.68 -11.28 -23.37
CA ILE A 99 10.82 -10.17 -23.78
C ILE A 99 11.42 -8.87 -23.26
N THR A 100 11.92 -8.06 -24.19
CA THR A 100 12.55 -6.75 -23.92
C THR A 100 11.64 -5.57 -24.25
N ASN A 101 10.68 -5.75 -25.17
CA ASN A 101 9.71 -4.74 -25.60
C ASN A 101 8.59 -4.54 -24.56
N ASP A 102 8.24 -3.29 -24.26
CA ASP A 102 7.28 -2.95 -23.21
C ASP A 102 5.84 -3.35 -23.57
N GLU A 103 5.46 -3.35 -24.86
CA GLU A 103 4.14 -3.81 -25.30
C GLU A 103 3.95 -5.31 -25.04
N ASP A 104 4.96 -6.10 -25.41
CA ASP A 104 4.97 -7.55 -25.21
C ASP A 104 5.03 -7.91 -23.73
N LYS A 105 5.79 -7.13 -22.92
CA LYS A 105 5.79 -7.26 -21.45
C LYS A 105 4.39 -7.01 -20.89
N ALA A 106 3.71 -5.94 -21.34
CA ALA A 106 2.37 -5.61 -20.89
C ALA A 106 1.37 -6.73 -21.25
N ALA A 107 1.43 -7.25 -22.47
CA ALA A 107 0.59 -8.37 -22.90
C ALA A 107 0.84 -9.64 -22.07
N CYS A 108 2.12 -10.00 -21.85
CA CYS A 108 2.53 -11.14 -21.04
C CYS A 108 2.00 -11.02 -19.59
N LEU A 109 2.18 -9.85 -18.97
CA LEU A 109 1.71 -9.59 -17.61
C LEU A 109 0.19 -9.59 -17.52
N ASN A 110 -0.51 -8.99 -18.48
CA ASN A 110 -1.98 -9.02 -18.53
C ASN A 110 -2.50 -10.46 -18.60
N ASN A 111 -1.93 -11.30 -19.46
CA ASN A 111 -2.28 -12.71 -19.59
C ASN A 111 -2.01 -13.49 -18.30
N PHE A 112 -0.84 -13.27 -17.69
CA PHE A 112 -0.48 -13.88 -16.41
C PHE A 112 -1.48 -13.53 -15.32
N PHE A 113 -1.72 -12.24 -15.08
CA PHE A 113 -2.66 -11.81 -14.03
C PHE A 113 -4.07 -12.30 -14.31
N HIS A 114 -4.53 -12.25 -15.55
CA HIS A 114 -5.83 -12.80 -15.93
C HIS A 114 -5.95 -14.29 -15.57
N SER A 115 -4.92 -15.09 -15.88
CA SER A 115 -4.91 -16.53 -15.55
C SER A 115 -4.94 -16.84 -14.06
N VAL A 116 -4.34 -15.98 -13.22
CA VAL A 116 -4.26 -16.17 -11.76
C VAL A 116 -5.57 -15.79 -11.07
N PHE A 117 -6.29 -14.80 -11.61
CA PHE A 117 -7.54 -14.31 -11.02
C PHE A 117 -8.79 -15.02 -11.55
N LEU A 118 -8.68 -15.83 -12.60
CA LEU A 118 -9.77 -16.68 -13.05
C LEU A 118 -9.81 -17.98 -12.21
N PRO A 119 -10.99 -18.41 -11.72
CA PRO A 119 -11.15 -19.75 -11.21
C PRO A 119 -10.76 -20.74 -12.30
N LYS A 120 -9.82 -21.66 -12.02
CA LYS A 120 -9.65 -22.83 -12.88
C LYS A 120 -10.99 -23.54 -12.92
N HIS A 121 -11.68 -23.49 -14.06
CA HIS A 121 -12.84 -24.32 -14.30
C HIS A 121 -12.40 -25.75 -14.00
N SER A 122 -12.95 -26.38 -12.96
CA SER A 122 -12.68 -27.78 -12.65
C SER A 122 -13.14 -28.58 -13.87
N CYS A 123 -12.18 -29.10 -14.64
CA CYS A 123 -12.45 -29.98 -15.76
C CYS A 123 -13.13 -31.23 -15.21
N ASN A 124 -14.44 -31.35 -15.41
CA ASN A 124 -15.13 -32.64 -15.30
C ASN A 124 -14.63 -33.49 -16.46
N TYR A 125 -13.74 -34.44 -16.17
CA TYR A 125 -13.45 -35.54 -17.09
C TYR A 125 -14.70 -36.43 -17.15
N HIS A 126 -15.25 -36.60 -18.35
CA HIS A 126 -16.30 -37.57 -18.63
C HIS A 126 -15.68 -38.88 -19.11
#